data_AF-A0A356NX82-F1
#
_entry.id   AF-A0A356NX82-F1
#
_cell.length_a   1.000
_cell.length_b   1.000
_cell.length_c   1.000
_cell.angle_alpha   90.00
_cell.angle_beta   90.00
_cell.angle_gamma   90.00
#
_symmetry.space_group_name_H-M   'P 1'
#
loop_
_entity.id
_entity.type
_entity.pdbx_description
1 polymer ?
#
loop_
_entity_poly.entity_id
_entity_poly.type
_entity_poly.pdbx_seq_one_letter_code
_entity_poly.pdbx_strand_id
1 'polypeptide(L)' 'EEATTYTNFYEFGSSKNIWKKTRDMVTDPWAVTIDGMVETPMTLDAEQLV' A
#
# COMPACT_ATOMS: atom_id res chain seq x y z
N GLU A 1 -0.31 19.46 5.43
CA GLU A 1 0.03 18.60 6.60
C GLU A 1 -1.07 17.60 6.93
N GLU A 2 -2.35 17.97 6.84
CA GLU A 2 -3.46 17.05 7.14
C GLU A 2 -3.56 15.85 6.19
N ALA A 3 -3.21 16.01 4.90
CA ALA A 3 -3.36 14.96 3.88
C ALA A 3 -2.68 13.62 4.24
N THR A 4 -1.58 13.65 5.01
CA THR A 4 -0.83 12.46 5.40
C THR A 4 -1.11 12.01 6.84
N THR A 5 -1.90 12.78 7.60
CA THR A 5 -2.08 12.56 9.05
C THR A 5 -3.54 12.42 9.47
N TYR A 6 -4.49 12.87 8.65
CA TYR A 6 -5.93 12.70 8.84
C TYR A 6 -6.48 11.80 7.73
N THR A 7 -6.48 10.49 7.97
CA THR A 7 -6.74 9.49 6.92
C THR A 7 -7.69 8.39 7.38
N ASN A 8 -8.17 7.60 6.41
CA ASN A 8 -8.84 6.34 6.66
C ASN A 8 -7.90 5.21 6.23
N PHE A 9 -7.32 4.50 7.19
CA PHE A 9 -6.57 3.27 6.94
C PHE A 9 -7.01 2.22 7.97
N TYR A 10 -8.12 1.54 7.66
CA TYR A 10 -8.89 0.77 8.63
C TYR A 10 -8.18 -0.48 9.14
N GLU A 11 -7.27 -1.02 8.33
CA GLU A 11 -6.36 -2.10 8.67
C GLU A 11 -5.49 -1.75 9.89
N PHE A 12 -5.24 -0.46 10.14
CA PHE A 12 -4.45 0.05 11.28
C PHE A 12 -5.31 0.67 12.39
N GLY A 13 -6.64 0.73 12.20
CA GLY A 13 -7.62 1.18 13.19
C GLY A 13 -8.69 2.13 12.63
N SER A 14 -9.70 2.44 13.46
CA SER A 14 -10.87 3.24 13.07
C SER A 14 -10.77 4.75 13.37
N SER A 15 -9.69 5.21 14.01
CA SER A 15 -9.46 6.63 14.28
C SER A 15 -8.85 7.34 13.07
N LYS A 16 -9.08 8.65 12.94
CA LYS A 16 -8.47 9.46 11.86
C LYS A 16 -6.97 9.74 12.05
N ASN A 17 -6.45 9.53 13.27
CA ASN A 17 -5.04 9.78 13.64
C ASN A 17 -4.21 8.48 13.68
N ILE A 18 -4.47 7.55 12.77
CA ILE A 18 -3.83 6.22 12.76
C ILE A 18 -2.43 6.20 12.12
N TRP A 19 -2.01 7.28 11.45
CA TRP A 19 -0.80 7.34 10.60
C TRP A 19 0.51 7.00 11.33
N LYS A 20 0.55 7.13 12.66
CA LYS A 20 1.74 6.72 13.43
C LYS A 20 1.92 5.20 13.44
N LYS A 21 0.82 4.45 13.47
CA LYS A 21 0.82 2.97 13.48
C LYS A 21 1.17 2.38 12.13
N THR A 22 0.97 3.12 11.04
CA THR A 22 1.25 2.64 9.68
C THR A 22 2.76 2.59 9.40
N ARG A 23 3.59 3.19 10.25
CA ARG A 23 5.06 3.22 10.08
C ARG A 23 5.73 1.86 10.22
N ASP A 24 5.05 0.90 10.85
CA ASP A 24 5.55 -0.47 11.01
C ASP A 24 5.25 -1.33 9.76
N MET A 25 4.54 -0.79 8.77
CA MET A 25 4.26 -1.48 7.51
C MET A 25 5.52 -1.52 6.65
N VAL A 26 5.95 -2.74 6.31
CA VAL A 26 7.03 -2.97 5.35
C VAL A 26 6.46 -2.86 3.94
N THR A 27 6.92 -1.87 3.17
CA THR A 27 6.50 -1.60 1.79
C THR A 27 7.50 -2.05 0.73
N ASP A 28 8.67 -2.53 1.14
CA ASP A 28 9.78 -2.89 0.28
C ASP A 28 10.56 -4.06 0.90
N PRO A 29 10.78 -5.19 0.17
CA PRO A 29 10.30 -5.47 -1.19
C PRO A 29 8.79 -5.73 -1.24
N TRP A 30 8.14 -5.31 -2.33
CA TRP A 30 6.70 -5.56 -2.54
C TRP A 30 6.39 -5.97 -3.98
N ALA A 31 5.69 -7.09 -4.14
CA ALA A 31 5.37 -7.66 -5.44
C ALA A 31 3.91 -7.37 -5.83
N VAL A 32 3.72 -6.72 -6.98
CA VAL A 32 2.41 -6.47 -7.59
C VAL A 32 2.14 -7.53 -8.64
N THR A 33 1.14 -8.39 -8.39
CA THR A 33 0.74 -9.45 -9.33
C THR A 33 -0.40 -8.97 -10.22
N ILE A 34 -0.21 -9.06 -11.54
CA ILE A 34 -1.24 -8.83 -12.55
C ILE A 34 -1.62 -10.19 -13.13
N ASP A 35 -2.84 -10.63 -12.84
CA ASP A 35 -3.34 -11.95 -13.22
C ASP A 35 -4.86 -11.89 -13.49
N GLY A 36 -5.47 -13.02 -13.88
CA GLY A 36 -6.88 -13.16 -14.21
C GLY A 36 -7.15 -13.18 -15.71
N MET A 37 -8.09 -12.35 -16.19
CA MET A 37 -8.43 -12.28 -17.62
C MET A 37 -7.48 -11.33 -18.37
N VAL A 38 -6.21 -11.72 -18.43
CA VAL A 38 -5.15 -11.02 -19.16
C VAL A 38 -4.42 -11.96 -20.11
N GLU A 39 -3.88 -11.44 -21.20
CA GLU A 39 -3.15 -12.25 -22.18
C GLU A 39 -1.79 -12.73 -21.63
N THR A 40 -1.10 -11.88 -20.89
CA THR A 40 0.21 -12.19 -20.31
C THR A 40 0.22 -11.81 -18.82
N PRO A 41 0.06 -12.79 -17.92
CA PRO A 41 0.24 -12.58 -16.48
C PRO A 41 1.68 -12.15 -16.17
N MET A 42 1.84 -11.26 -15.20
CA MET A 42 3.16 -10.78 -14.79
C MET A 42 3.21 -10.36 -13.32
N THR A 43 4.43 -10.25 -12.80
CA THR A 43 4.70 -9.71 -11.46
C THR A 43 5.71 -8.59 -11.59
N LEU A 44 5.42 -7.47 -10.93
CA LEU A 44 6.27 -6.29 -10.87
C LEU A 44 6.80 -6.13 -9.45
N ASP A 45 8.05 -5.71 -9.32
CA ASP A 45 8.52 -5.12 -8.07
C ASP A 45 7.97 -3.68 -7.95
N ALA A 46 7.68 -3.25 -6.72
CA ALA A 46 7.15 -1.92 -6.45
C ALA A 46 8.09 -0.79 -6.92
N GLU A 47 9.41 -1.02 -6.95
CA GLU A 47 10.38 -0.07 -7.52
C GLU A 47 10.11 0.25 -8.99
N GLN A 48 9.46 -0.64 -9.74
CA GLN A 48 9.13 -0.43 -11.15
C GLN A 48 7.97 0.56 -11.37
N LEU A 49 7.31 1.03 -10.30
CA LEU A 49 6.17 1.96 -10.36
C LEU A 49 6.56 3.44 -10.19
N VAL A 50 7.82 3.74 -9.90
CA VAL A 50 8.33 5.07 -9.54
C VAL A 50 9.33 5.56 -10.59
#